data_AF-A0A938TYK8-F1
#
_entry.id   AF-A0A938TYK8-F1
#
_cell.length_a   1.000
_cell.length_b   1.000
_cell.length_c   1.000
_cell.angle_alpha   90.00
_cell.angle_beta   90.00
_cell.angle_gamma   90.00
#
_symmetry.space_group_name_H-M   'P 1'
#
loop_
_entity.id
_entity.type
_entity.pdbx_description
1 polymer ?
#
loop_
_entity_poly.entity_id
_entity_poly.type
_entity_poly.pdbx_seq_one_letter_code
_entity_poly.pdbx_strand_id
1 'polypeptide(L)'
;MVVYVHEMGSDRTELTEALIKEGVTYQECPAKTEREMGVSASRIMEISANLPEVNVPPEYTGTVDNPRAWRLPSGKLIITDLEGNLEQIASPPPGR
;
A
#
# COMPACT_ATOMS: atom_id res chain seq x y z
N MET A 1 0.37 5.75 7.71
CA MET A 1 0.68 4.84 6.59
C MET A 1 1.55 5.55 5.58
N VAL A 2 2.58 4.88 5.08
CA VAL A 2 3.40 5.28 3.92
C VAL A 2 3.53 4.05 3.04
N VAL A 3 3.18 4.17 1.75
CA VAL A 3 3.25 3.08 0.77
C VAL A 3 3.95 3.58 -0.49
N TYR A 4 4.84 2.76 -1.04
CA TYR A 4 5.54 3.03 -2.30
C TYR A 4 4.90 2.23 -3.43
N VAL A 5 4.63 2.91 -4.54
CA VAL A 5 4.02 2.33 -5.75
C VAL A 5 4.67 2.89 -7.00
N HIS A 6 4.68 2.13 -8.09
CA HIS A 6 5.12 2.65 -9.39
C HIS A 6 4.12 3.69 -9.94
N GLU A 7 4.61 4.81 -10.48
CA GLU A 7 3.79 5.92 -11.01
C GLU A 7 2.81 5.46 -12.10
N MET A 8 3.25 4.50 -12.92
CA MET A 8 2.49 3.91 -14.03
C MET A 8 1.90 2.53 -13.69
N GLY A 9 2.05 2.07 -12.43
CA GLY A 9 1.56 0.77 -11.97
C GLY A 9 0.07 0.79 -11.62
N SER A 10 -0.58 -0.38 -11.72
CA SER A 10 -1.98 -0.55 -11.29
C SER A 10 -2.16 -0.32 -9.78
N ASP A 11 -1.11 -0.58 -8.99
CA ASP A 11 -1.10 -0.48 -7.52
C ASP A 11 -1.42 0.93 -7.03
N ARG A 12 -0.93 1.95 -7.76
CA ARG A 12 -1.22 3.35 -7.47
C ARG A 12 -2.72 3.62 -7.58
N THR A 13 -3.33 3.19 -8.69
CA THR A 13 -4.75 3.40 -8.94
C THR A 13 -5.59 2.63 -7.92
N GLU A 14 -5.25 1.36 -7.68
CA GLU A 14 -5.98 0.53 -6.70
C GLU A 14 -5.95 1.12 -5.28
N LEU A 15 -4.77 1.56 -4.82
CA LEU A 15 -4.61 2.15 -3.50
C LEU A 15 -5.33 3.50 -3.38
N THR A 16 -5.17 4.39 -4.37
CA THR A 16 -5.82 5.70 -4.35
C THR A 16 -7.34 5.58 -4.43
N GLU A 17 -7.88 4.68 -5.26
CA GLU A 17 -9.31 4.41 -5.31
C GLU A 17 -9.85 3.86 -3.99
N ALA A 18 -9.12 2.94 -3.34
CA ALA A 18 -9.50 2.43 -2.03
C ALA A 18 -9.55 3.55 -0.99
N LEU A 19 -8.55 4.44 -0.96
CA LEU A 19 -8.50 5.58 -0.05
C LEU A 19 -9.63 6.58 -0.31
N ILE A 20 -9.88 6.93 -1.58
CA ILE A 20 -10.96 7.85 -1.99
C ILE A 20 -12.32 7.29 -1.60
N LYS A 21 -12.58 6.02 -1.90
CA LYS A 21 -13.86 5.36 -1.62
C LYS A 21 -14.18 5.33 -0.13
N GLU A 22 -13.14 5.25 0.70
CA GLU A 22 -13.23 5.23 2.15
C GLU A 22 -13.24 6.64 2.76
N GLY A 23 -13.10 7.69 1.95
CA GLY A 23 -13.01 9.08 2.42
C GLY A 23 -11.72 9.41 3.16
N VAL A 24 -10.67 8.63 2.96
CA VAL A 24 -9.37 8.83 3.61
C VAL A 24 -8.58 9.88 2.85
N THR A 25 -8.17 10.94 3.55
CA THR A 25 -7.24 11.93 3.00
C THR A 25 -5.85 11.31 2.86
N TYR A 26 -5.27 11.44 1.68
CA TYR A 26 -3.93 10.99 1.36
C TYR A 26 -3.16 12.07 0.60
N GLN A 27 -1.84 11.95 0.59
CA GLN A 27 -0.94 12.79 -0.16
C GLN A 27 -0.04 11.92 -1.03
N GLU A 28 0.11 12.31 -2.30
CA GLU A 28 1.04 11.69 -3.24
C GLU A 28 2.28 12.57 -3.37
N CYS A 29 3.47 11.97 -3.20
CA CYS A 29 4.74 12.63 -3.43
C CYS A 29 5.66 11.75 -4.28
N PRO A 30 6.38 12.31 -5.26
CA PRO A 30 7.40 11.55 -5.97
C PRO A 30 8.56 11.24 -5.01
N ALA A 31 8.81 9.96 -4.72
CA ALA A 31 9.83 9.55 -3.76
C ALA A 31 11.20 9.32 -4.41
N LYS A 32 11.24 8.50 -5.46
CA LYS A 32 12.49 8.14 -6.14
C LYS A 32 12.26 7.96 -7.64
N THR A 33 13.28 8.28 -8.42
CA THR A 33 13.35 7.90 -9.84
C THR A 33 14.38 6.80 -9.95
N GLU A 34 13.93 5.59 -10.25
CA GLU A 34 14.82 4.47 -10.51
C GLU A 34 15.23 4.50 -11.98
N ARG A 35 16.52 4.73 -12.21
CA ARG A 35 17.12 4.62 -13.54
C ARG A 35 17.76 3.25 -13.65
N GLU A 36 17.06 2.33 -14.30
CA GLU A 36 17.68 1.10 -14.78
C GLU A 36 18.41 1.36 -16.10
N MET A 37 19.63 0.85 -16.21
CA MET A 37 20.51 1.08 -17.35
C MET A 37 19.93 0.37 -18.60
N GLY A 38 19.25 1.13 -19.47
CA GLY A 38 18.72 0.65 -20.75
C GLY A 38 17.20 0.46 -20.82
N VAL A 39 16.46 0.70 -19.72
CA VAL A 39 14.99 0.66 -19.69
C VAL A 39 14.47 2.03 -19.24
N SER A 40 13.30 2.43 -19.74
CA SER A 40 12.62 3.68 -19.35
C SER A 40 12.64 3.86 -17.84
N ALA A 41 13.05 5.05 -17.37
CA ALA A 41 13.12 5.33 -15.94
C ALA A 41 11.75 5.12 -15.28
N SER A 42 11.70 4.23 -14.29
CA SER A 42 10.50 3.96 -13.50
C SER A 42 10.46 4.95 -12.35
N ARG A 43 9.36 5.69 -12.24
CA ARG A 43 9.17 6.62 -11.13
C ARG A 43 8.38 5.94 -10.02
N ILE A 44 8.87 6.07 -8.79
CA ILE A 44 8.20 5.60 -7.58
C ILE A 44 7.49 6.77 -6.92
N MET A 45 6.22 6.56 -6.63
CA MET A 45 5.35 7.44 -5.90
C MET A 45 5.22 6.95 -4.46
N GLU A 46 5.31 7.87 -3.52
CA GLU A 46 4.97 7.67 -2.13
C GLU A 46 3.53 8.15 -1.90
N ILE A 47 2.69 7.26 -1.39
CA ILE A 47 1.34 7.55 -0.95
C ILE A 47 1.35 7.52 0.58
N SER A 48 1.11 8.67 1.18
CA SER A 48 1.00 8.82 2.63
C SER A 48 -0.45 9.09 3.04
N ALA A 49 -0.90 8.41 4.08
CA ALA A 49 -2.25 8.60 4.63
C ALA A 49 -2.24 8.43 6.15
N ASN A 50 -3.17 9.12 6.83
CA ASN A 50 -3.33 9.00 8.27
C ASN A 50 -4.20 7.78 8.62
N LEU A 51 -3.61 6.59 8.53
CA LEU A 51 -4.23 5.33 8.91
C LEU A 51 -3.48 4.65 10.05
N PRO A 52 -4.19 4.04 11.01
CA PRO A 52 -3.57 3.30 12.10
C PRO A 52 -2.94 2.01 11.59
N GLU A 53 -1.70 1.78 12.01
CA GLU A 53 -1.04 0.49 11.85
C GLU A 53 -1.67 -0.52 12.81
N VAL A 54 -1.92 -1.73 12.31
CA VAL A 54 -2.53 -2.82 13.07
C VAL A 54 -1.67 -4.07 12.97
N ASN A 55 -1.84 -4.99 13.92
CA ASN A 55 -1.20 -6.30 13.83
C ASN A 55 -1.63 -6.99 12.53
N VAL A 56 -0.64 -7.51 11.80
CA VAL A 56 -0.92 -8.25 10.58
C VAL A 56 -1.64 -9.55 10.93
N PRO A 57 -2.82 -9.81 10.35
CA PRO A 57 -3.50 -11.09 10.53
C PRO A 57 -2.62 -12.27 10.11
N PRO A 58 -2.67 -13.40 10.84
CA PRO A 58 -1.79 -14.55 10.59
C PRO A 58 -1.99 -15.19 9.21
N GLU A 59 -3.12 -14.93 8.55
CA GLU A 59 -3.38 -15.36 7.18
C GLU A 59 -2.50 -14.65 6.13
N TYR A 60 -1.89 -13.51 6.49
CA TYR A 60 -1.04 -12.71 5.60
C TYR A 60 0.44 -12.74 6.00
N THR A 61 0.79 -13.31 7.16
CA THR A 61 2.19 -13.41 7.63
C THR A 61 2.99 -14.53 6.96
N GLY A 62 2.32 -15.44 6.24
CA GLY A 62 3.00 -16.56 5.55
C GLY A 62 3.42 -16.25 4.11
N THR A 63 2.88 -15.19 3.51
CA THR A 63 3.05 -14.88 2.08
C THR A 63 4.10 -13.80 1.84
N VAL A 64 4.32 -12.92 2.83
CA VAL A 64 5.19 -11.74 2.75
C VAL A 64 6.20 -11.80 3.88
N ASP A 65 7.46 -11.44 3.63
CA ASP A 65 8.47 -11.33 4.68
C ASP A 65 8.23 -10.04 5.49
N ASN A 66 7.94 -10.19 6.79
CA ASN A 66 7.69 -9.08 7.72
C ASN A 66 6.68 -8.02 7.22
N PRO A 67 5.43 -8.42 6.94
CA PRO A 67 4.43 -7.50 6.42
C PRO A 67 4.04 -6.43 7.44
N ARG A 68 3.53 -5.31 6.94
CA ARG A 68 2.87 -4.28 7.73
C ARG A 68 1.44 -4.13 7.24
N ALA A 69 0.52 -3.81 8.16
CA ALA A 69 -0.89 -3.64 7.82
C ALA A 69 -1.44 -2.33 8.37
N TRP A 70 -2.24 -1.63 7.56
CA TRP A 70 -2.99 -0.45 7.98
C TRP A 70 -4.48 -0.67 7.79
N ARG A 71 -5.26 -0.26 8.78
CA ARG A 71 -6.71 -0.46 8.77
C ARG A 71 -7.42 0.75 8.17
N LEU A 72 -8.18 0.49 7.12
CA LEU A 72 -9.12 1.43 6.51
C LEU A 72 -10.40 1.56 7.35
N PRO A 73 -11.16 2.68 7.21
CA PRO A 73 -12.42 2.92 7.93
C PRO A 73 -13.45 1.79 7.86
N SER A 74 -13.60 1.12 6.70
CA SER A 74 -14.48 -0.04 6.51
C SER A 74 -14.01 -1.31 7.22
N GLY A 75 -12.78 -1.31 7.74
CA GLY A 75 -12.12 -2.49 8.30
C GLY A 75 -11.20 -3.22 7.32
N LYS A 76 -11.19 -2.87 6.03
CA LYS A 76 -10.21 -3.36 5.07
C LYS A 76 -8.77 -3.10 5.53
N LEU A 77 -7.85 -3.93 5.06
CA LEU A 77 -6.44 -3.85 5.39
C LEU A 77 -5.64 -3.56 4.13
N ILE A 78 -4.79 -2.55 4.21
CA ILE A 78 -3.71 -2.32 3.24
C ILE A 78 -2.50 -3.05 3.80
N ILE A 79 -1.93 -3.95 3.03
CA ILE A 79 -0.78 -4.77 3.43
C ILE A 79 0.39 -4.41 2.53
N THR A 80 1.55 -4.17 3.16
CA THR A 80 2.81 -3.96 2.47
C THR A 80 3.85 -4.93 2.97
N ASP A 81 4.93 -5.06 2.20
CA ASP A 81 6.18 -5.64 2.69
C ASP A 81 6.92 -4.66 3.64
N LEU A 82 8.09 -5.08 4.12
CA LEU A 82 8.93 -4.33 5.05
C LEU A 82 9.47 -3.01 4.49
N GLU A 83 9.75 -2.95 3.18
CA GLU A 83 10.19 -1.77 2.44
C GLU A 83 9.02 -0.80 2.15
N GLY A 84 7.78 -1.27 2.34
CA GLY A 84 6.57 -0.47 2.21
C GLY A 84 5.96 -0.47 0.81
N ASN A 85 6.28 -1.45 -0.05
CA ASN A 85 5.60 -1.60 -1.34
C ASN A 85 4.23 -2.24 -1.13
N LEU A 86 3.25 -1.85 -1.94
CA LEU A 86 1.91 -2.43 -1.85
C LEU A 86 1.94 -3.91 -2.24
N GLU A 87 1.54 -4.78 -1.32
CA GLU A 87 1.40 -6.22 -1.59
C GLU A 87 -0.05 -6.57 -1.92
N GLN A 88 -1.01 -6.09 -1.10
CA GLN A 88 -2.44 -6.31 -1.35
C GLN A 88 -3.35 -5.39 -0.52
N ILE A 89 -4.58 -5.21 -1.00
CA ILE A 89 -5.69 -4.60 -0.25
C ILE A 89 -6.76 -5.65 0.00
N ALA A 90 -6.84 -6.15 1.24
CA ALA A 90 -7.73 -7.24 1.59
C ALA A 90 -8.89 -6.77 2.47
N SER A 91 -10.04 -7.43 2.33
CA SER A 91 -11.11 -7.31 3.32
C SER A 91 -10.85 -8.35 4.41
N PRO A 92 -10.87 -7.97 5.71
CA PRO A 92 -10.71 -8.97 6.76
C PRO A 92 -11.83 -10.01 6.62
N PRO A 93 -11.55 -11.28 6.93
CA PRO A 93 -12.57 -12.32 6.90
C PRO A 93 -13.73 -11.94 7.84
N PRO A 94 -15.00 -12.18 7.44
CA PRO A 94 -16.12 -11.91 8.32
C PRO A 94 -16.05 -12.82 9.55
N GLY A 95 -15.79 -12.22 10.71
CA GLY A 95 -15.92 -12.87 12.02
C GLY A 95 -14.63 -13.44 12.59
N ARG A 96 -13.84 -12.59 13.23
CA ARG A 96 -13.00 -12.99 14.37
C ARG A 96 -12.92 -11.87 15.40
#